data_AF-A0AAJ4DY40-F1
#
_entry.id   AF-A0AAJ4DY40-F1
#
_cell.length_a   1.000
_cell.length_b   1.000
_cell.length_c   1.000
_cell.angle_alpha   90.00
_cell.angle_beta   90.00
_cell.angle_gamma   90.00
#
_symmetry.space_group_name_H-M   'P 1'
#
loop_
_entity.id
_entity.type
_entity.pdbx_description
1 polymer ?
#
loop_
_entity_poly.entity_id
_entity_poly.type
_entity_poly.pdbx_seq_one_letter_code
_entity_poly.pdbx_strand_id
1 'polypeptide(L)'
;MRYGVLFILSFLHFGSVAKDSIADEICNAYENKQDKEKCFNELLEEEPKKQPSIKSSALEVKSSNSISNAQLEYVLDIMQKAFVGTNSKTLIKYRLEKTMRLYRTPITLDNYNSCASSLVAMRKHSGHSEMDILKYMIEMHSPNINFDFPTGVAFASTLIGG
;
A
#
# COMPACT_ATOMS: atom_id res chain seq x y z
N MET A 1 -19.69 -14.47 -41.68
CA MET A 1 -19.29 -15.80 -41.17
C MET A 1 -17.77 -15.88 -41.21
N ARG A 2 -16.98 -16.45 -40.30
CA ARG A 2 -17.15 -17.10 -39.00
C ARG A 2 -15.68 -17.31 -38.51
N TYR A 3 -15.40 -16.94 -37.27
CA TYR A 3 -14.39 -17.45 -36.31
C TYR A 3 -13.01 -17.95 -36.74
N GLY A 4 -11.99 -17.43 -36.04
CA GLY A 4 -10.67 -18.03 -35.90
C GLY A 4 -9.97 -17.55 -34.62
N VAL A 5 -10.69 -17.53 -33.50
CA VAL A 5 -10.14 -17.35 -32.14
C VAL A 5 -9.59 -18.69 -31.71
N LEU A 6 -8.30 -18.77 -31.35
CA LEU A 6 -7.73 -19.73 -30.39
C LEU A 6 -6.25 -19.38 -30.19
N PHE A 7 -5.94 -18.55 -29.20
CA PHE A 7 -4.57 -18.42 -28.69
C PHE A 7 -4.59 -18.44 -27.16
N ILE A 8 -4.23 -19.63 -26.65
CA ILE A 8 -3.48 -19.90 -25.43
C ILE A 8 -4.19 -19.64 -24.09
N LEU A 9 -4.84 -20.72 -23.67
CA LEU A 9 -5.01 -21.17 -22.29
C LEU A 9 -3.65 -21.28 -21.55
N SER A 10 -3.69 -20.92 -20.26
CA SER A 10 -2.89 -21.52 -19.16
C SER A 10 -1.49 -20.99 -18.89
N PHE A 11 -1.39 -19.94 -18.07
CA PHE A 11 -0.35 -19.83 -17.03
C PHE A 11 -0.95 -19.28 -15.73
N LEU A 12 -1.81 -20.09 -15.09
CA LEU A 12 -2.08 -19.98 -13.66
C LEU A 12 -1.00 -20.78 -12.93
N HIS A 13 0.14 -20.13 -12.69
CA HIS A 13 1.07 -20.51 -11.63
C HIS A 13 1.27 -19.29 -10.72
N PHE A 14 0.27 -19.02 -9.88
CA PHE A 14 0.53 -18.34 -8.61
C PHE A 14 1.30 -19.34 -7.74
N GLY A 15 2.61 -19.36 -7.94
CA GLY A 15 3.55 -20.04 -7.07
C GLY A 15 3.42 -19.46 -5.67
N SER A 16 3.09 -20.32 -4.73
CA SER A 16 3.29 -20.08 -3.31
C SER A 16 4.75 -19.71 -3.06
N VAL A 17 5.03 -18.49 -2.57
CA VAL A 17 6.32 -18.17 -1.95
C VAL A 17 6.07 -17.50 -0.62
N ALA A 18 6.41 -18.25 0.43
CA ALA A 18 6.48 -17.82 1.80
C ALA A 18 7.70 -16.93 2.01
N LYS A 19 7.55 -15.97 2.94
CA LYS A 19 8.57 -15.18 3.64
C LYS A 19 9.63 -14.53 2.75
N ASP A 20 9.59 -13.21 2.65
CA ASP A 20 10.75 -12.35 2.89
C ASP A 20 10.27 -10.89 3.00
N SER A 21 11.06 -10.06 3.69
CA SER A 21 10.68 -8.75 4.26
C SER A 21 10.13 -7.78 3.20
N ILE A 22 9.23 -6.87 3.60
CA ILE A 22 8.71 -5.76 2.76
C ILE A 22 9.86 -4.95 2.12
N ALA A 23 11.03 -4.93 2.75
CA ALA A 23 12.25 -4.35 2.21
C ALA A 23 12.70 -4.99 0.88
N ASP A 24 12.55 -6.31 0.72
CA ASP A 24 12.95 -7.02 -0.49
C ASP A 24 12.02 -6.73 -1.67
N GLU A 25 10.73 -6.50 -1.41
CA GLU A 25 9.76 -6.11 -2.44
C GLU A 25 10.01 -4.69 -2.95
N ILE A 26 10.42 -3.77 -2.06
CA ILE A 26 10.73 -2.38 -2.41
C ILE A 26 12.08 -2.28 -3.12
N CYS A 27 13.12 -2.96 -2.63
CA CYS A 27 14.45 -2.87 -3.22
C CYS A 27 14.59 -3.69 -4.52
N ASN A 28 13.73 -4.68 -4.79
CA ASN A 28 13.73 -5.41 -6.07
C ASN A 28 13.27 -4.57 -7.28
N ALA A 29 12.71 -3.38 -7.06
CA ALA A 29 12.35 -2.46 -8.15
C ALA A 29 13.57 -1.83 -8.85
N TYR A 30 14.79 -1.97 -8.29
CA TYR A 30 16.03 -1.46 -8.87
C TYR A 30 16.77 -2.57 -9.64
N GLU A 31 17.26 -2.28 -10.84
CA GLU A 31 17.93 -3.28 -11.69
C GLU A 31 19.43 -3.45 -11.35
N ASN A 32 20.03 -2.40 -10.78
CA ASN A 32 21.45 -2.33 -10.41
C ASN A 32 21.71 -2.89 -8.99
N LYS A 33 22.63 -3.85 -8.87
CA LYS A 33 22.99 -4.50 -7.60
C LYS A 33 23.52 -3.51 -6.55
N GLN A 34 24.23 -2.46 -6.97
CA GLN A 34 24.82 -1.48 -6.06
C GLN A 34 23.74 -0.59 -5.40
N ASP A 35 22.66 -0.30 -6.13
CA ASP A 35 21.52 0.48 -5.64
C ASP A 35 20.61 -0.35 -4.73
N LYS A 36 20.51 -1.67 -4.97
CA LYS A 36 19.83 -2.61 -4.06
C LYS A 36 20.49 -2.67 -2.69
N GLU A 37 21.82 -2.80 -2.65
CA GLU A 37 22.58 -2.84 -1.39
C GLU A 37 22.50 -1.50 -0.65
N LYS A 38 22.49 -0.38 -1.38
CA LYS A 38 22.30 0.95 -0.79
C LYS A 38 20.90 1.11 -0.20
N CYS A 39 19.84 0.71 -0.92
CA CYS A 39 18.46 0.67 -0.44
C CYS A 39 18.33 -0.17 0.84
N PHE A 40 18.97 -1.34 0.88
CA PHE A 40 18.93 -2.24 2.03
C PHE A 40 19.70 -1.68 3.25
N ASN A 41 20.86 -1.07 3.03
CA ASN A 41 21.66 -0.48 4.11
C ASN A 41 21.04 0.81 4.67
N GLU A 42 20.42 1.65 3.84
CA GLU A 42 19.68 2.83 4.30
C GLU A 42 18.45 2.45 5.15
N LEU A 43 17.80 1.32 4.84
CA LEU A 43 16.69 0.77 5.65
C LEU A 43 17.16 0.15 6.99
N LEU A 44 18.41 -0.30 7.07
CA LEU A 44 19.01 -0.85 8.30
C LEU A 44 19.63 0.23 9.21
N GLU A 45 20.09 1.36 8.65
CA GLU A 45 20.70 2.45 9.43
C GLU A 45 19.67 3.42 10.06
N GLU A 46 18.42 3.46 9.59
CA GLU A 46 17.34 4.26 10.23
C GLU A 46 16.64 3.56 11.42
N GLU A 47 17.15 2.43 11.93
CA GLU A 47 16.71 1.94 13.24
C GLU A 47 17.26 2.85 14.37
N PRO A 48 16.42 3.59 15.13
CA PRO A 48 16.90 4.15 16.38
C PRO A 48 17.17 3.00 17.35
N LYS A 49 18.45 2.78 17.66
CA LYS A 49 18.94 2.02 18.82
C LYS A 49 18.20 2.47 20.08
N LYS A 50 17.14 1.75 20.47
CA LYS A 50 16.65 1.53 21.85
C LYS A 50 15.43 0.60 21.85
N GLN A 51 15.70 -0.69 21.73
CA GLN A 51 14.86 -1.72 22.36
C GLN A 51 14.94 -1.57 23.89
N PRO A 52 13.82 -1.44 24.62
CA PRO A 52 13.70 -2.09 25.92
C PRO A 52 13.28 -3.53 25.64
N SER A 53 14.17 -4.46 25.96
CA SER A 53 13.90 -5.89 26.03
C SER A 53 12.69 -6.14 26.94
N ILE A 54 11.56 -6.55 26.39
CA ILE A 54 10.53 -7.24 27.17
C ILE A 54 10.69 -8.73 26.87
N LYS A 55 11.20 -9.42 27.89
CA LYS A 55 11.38 -10.87 27.94
C LYS A 55 10.12 -11.57 27.47
N SER A 56 10.32 -12.53 26.57
CA SER A 56 9.37 -13.59 26.24
C SER A 56 8.82 -14.21 27.52
N SER A 57 7.51 -14.09 27.71
CA SER A 57 6.74 -14.92 28.62
C SER A 57 5.42 -15.14 27.93
N ALA A 58 5.20 -16.39 27.52
CA ALA A 58 4.01 -16.84 26.82
C ALA A 58 2.74 -16.43 27.59
N LEU A 59 1.84 -15.71 26.92
CA LEU A 59 0.42 -15.66 27.28
C LEU A 59 -0.39 -15.10 26.09
N GLU A 60 -1.24 -15.97 25.54
CA GLU A 60 -2.45 -15.70 24.75
C GLU A 60 -2.40 -14.61 23.67
N VAL A 61 -2.23 -15.06 22.42
CA VAL A 61 -2.56 -14.31 21.20
C VAL A 61 -4.08 -14.06 21.17
N LYS A 62 -4.50 -13.00 21.85
CA LYS A 62 -5.74 -12.30 21.53
C LYS A 62 -5.34 -11.15 20.60
N SER A 63 -5.43 -11.42 19.31
CA SER A 63 -5.25 -10.46 18.22
C SER A 63 -6.20 -9.27 18.42
N SER A 64 -5.75 -8.26 19.17
CA SER A 64 -6.37 -6.95 19.18
C SER A 64 -5.82 -6.21 17.96
N ASN A 65 -6.56 -6.25 16.84
CA ASN A 65 -6.27 -5.53 15.60
C ASN A 65 -6.26 -3.98 15.73
N SER A 66 -6.11 -3.46 16.94
CA SER A 66 -5.99 -2.03 17.22
C SER A 66 -4.58 -1.55 16.91
N ILE A 67 -4.44 -0.70 15.89
CA ILE A 67 -3.22 0.05 15.62
C ILE A 67 -2.87 0.90 16.84
N SER A 68 -1.63 0.81 17.33
CA SER A 68 -1.13 1.76 18.33
C SER A 68 -0.86 3.12 17.69
N ASN A 69 -1.04 4.21 18.45
CA ASN A 69 -0.79 5.57 17.95
C ASN A 69 0.65 5.75 17.44
N ALA A 70 1.64 5.10 18.07
CA ALA A 70 3.04 5.17 17.65
C ALA A 70 3.27 4.50 16.28
N GLN A 71 2.67 3.33 16.05
CA GLN A 71 2.73 2.64 14.76
C GLN A 71 2.03 3.44 13.65
N LEU A 72 0.88 4.03 13.96
CA LEU A 72 0.17 4.88 13.01
C LEU A 72 1.01 6.08 12.60
N GLU A 73 1.63 6.75 13.58
CA GLU A 73 2.44 7.94 13.33
C GLU A 73 3.65 7.62 12.45
N TYR A 74 4.31 6.48 12.69
CA TYR A 74 5.42 5.99 11.86
C TYR A 74 4.99 5.74 10.41
N VAL A 75 3.86 5.05 10.21
CA VAL A 75 3.35 4.78 8.86
C VAL A 75 2.97 6.06 8.13
N LEU A 76 2.36 7.03 8.82
CA LEU A 76 2.03 8.32 8.22
C LEU A 76 3.28 9.14 7.86
N ASP A 77 4.38 8.99 8.60
CA ASP A 77 5.68 9.60 8.26
C ASP A 77 6.24 9.02 6.95
N ILE A 78 6.22 7.69 6.81
CA ILE A 78 6.62 7.01 5.58
C ILE A 78 5.74 7.46 4.41
N MET A 79 4.42 7.48 4.58
CA MET A 79 3.49 7.92 3.53
C MET A 79 3.75 9.37 3.12
N GLN A 80 4.01 10.26 4.07
CA GLN A 80 4.32 11.66 3.79
C GLN A 80 5.59 11.80 2.96
N LYS A 81 6.61 10.98 3.20
CA LYS A 81 7.86 10.94 2.42
C LYS A 81 7.65 10.31 1.03
N ALA A 82 6.80 9.29 0.93
CA ALA A 82 6.59 8.52 -0.30
C ALA A 82 5.61 9.18 -1.28
N PHE A 83 4.59 9.88 -0.78
CA PHE A 83 3.57 10.52 -1.60
C PHE A 83 4.11 11.76 -2.27
N VAL A 84 3.66 12.02 -3.51
CA VAL A 84 4.10 13.21 -4.23
C VAL A 84 3.40 14.46 -3.70
N GLY A 85 4.19 15.52 -3.50
CA GLY A 85 3.74 16.84 -3.06
C GLY A 85 3.90 17.09 -1.55
N THR A 86 3.59 18.30 -1.12
CA THR A 86 3.77 18.75 0.28
C THR A 86 2.51 18.50 1.11
N ASN A 87 2.09 17.25 1.21
CA ASN A 87 0.89 16.86 1.94
C ASN A 87 1.18 16.69 3.44
N SER A 88 0.27 17.14 4.31
CA SER A 88 0.39 16.92 5.75
C SER A 88 -0.06 15.51 6.13
N LYS A 89 0.56 14.91 7.16
CA LYS A 89 0.15 13.62 7.73
C LYS A 89 -1.33 13.57 8.07
N THR A 90 -1.86 14.67 8.63
CA THR A 90 -3.29 14.81 8.94
C THR A 90 -4.17 14.72 7.71
N LEU A 91 -3.78 15.36 6.59
CA LEU A 91 -4.54 15.32 5.34
C LEU A 91 -4.49 13.93 4.71
N ILE A 92 -3.31 13.30 4.68
CA ILE A 92 -3.12 11.92 4.20
C ILE A 92 -4.02 10.97 5.00
N LYS A 93 -3.90 11.00 6.33
CA LYS A 93 -4.72 10.20 7.24
C LYS A 93 -6.21 10.40 6.97
N TYR A 94 -6.67 11.65 6.91
CA TYR A 94 -8.08 11.97 6.70
C TYR A 94 -8.63 11.38 5.40
N ARG A 95 -7.95 11.60 4.27
CA ARG A 95 -8.42 11.12 2.96
C ARG A 95 -8.30 9.60 2.86
N LEU A 96 -7.24 9.02 3.39
CA LEU A 96 -7.03 7.57 3.38
C LEU A 96 -8.11 6.87 4.21
N GLU A 97 -8.30 7.25 5.48
CA GLU A 97 -9.33 6.65 6.33
C GLU A 97 -10.75 6.85 5.76
N LYS A 98 -11.04 8.02 5.21
CA LYS A 98 -12.32 8.29 4.57
C LYS A 98 -12.55 7.31 3.41
N THR A 99 -11.55 7.11 2.57
CA THR A 99 -11.63 6.19 1.43
C THR A 99 -11.72 4.74 1.91
N MET A 100 -10.93 4.33 2.88
CA MET A 100 -11.02 2.99 3.48
C MET A 100 -12.44 2.71 4.00
N ARG A 101 -13.07 3.67 4.68
CA ARG A 101 -14.48 3.53 5.13
C ARG A 101 -15.47 3.39 3.97
N LEU A 102 -15.34 4.22 2.94
CA LEU A 102 -16.21 4.16 1.76
C LEU A 102 -16.12 2.80 1.05
N TYR A 103 -14.90 2.26 0.93
CA TYR A 103 -14.61 0.97 0.30
C TYR A 103 -14.62 -0.20 1.31
N ARG A 104 -15.24 -0.01 2.48
CA ARG A 104 -15.43 -1.02 3.54
C ARG A 104 -14.15 -1.77 3.94
N THR A 105 -13.01 -1.11 3.81
CA THR A 105 -11.70 -1.62 4.18
C THR A 105 -11.46 -1.32 5.67
N PRO A 106 -11.25 -2.33 6.52
CA PRO A 106 -11.01 -2.12 7.94
C PRO A 106 -9.78 -1.24 8.18
N ILE A 107 -9.85 -0.34 9.16
CA ILE A 107 -8.73 0.53 9.52
C ILE A 107 -7.77 -0.27 10.43
N THR A 108 -6.81 -0.96 9.81
CA THR A 108 -5.76 -1.76 10.45
C THR A 108 -4.39 -1.38 9.89
N LEU A 109 -3.31 -1.75 10.59
CA LEU A 109 -1.94 -1.38 10.17
C LEU A 109 -1.62 -1.93 8.78
N ASP A 110 -1.98 -3.20 8.57
CA ASP A 110 -1.77 -3.91 7.32
C ASP A 110 -2.54 -3.26 6.18
N ASN A 111 -3.78 -2.84 6.43
CA ASN A 111 -4.59 -2.18 5.42
C ASN A 111 -4.08 -0.76 5.12
N TYR A 112 -3.54 -0.04 6.10
CA TYR A 112 -2.84 1.22 5.86
C TYR A 112 -1.67 1.03 4.89
N ASN A 113 -0.79 0.08 5.19
CA ASN A 113 0.36 -0.24 4.35
C ASN A 113 -0.07 -0.69 2.95
N SER A 114 -1.03 -1.62 2.86
CA SER A 114 -1.56 -2.12 1.60
C SER A 114 -2.20 -1.02 0.74
N CYS A 115 -2.98 -0.12 1.35
CA CYS A 115 -3.59 1.01 0.66
C CYS A 115 -2.53 2.01 0.15
N ALA A 116 -1.52 2.34 0.96
CA ALA A 116 -0.43 3.21 0.52
C ALA A 116 0.39 2.61 -0.61
N SER A 117 0.75 1.33 -0.53
CA SER A 117 1.46 0.64 -1.61
C SER A 117 0.64 0.64 -2.90
N SER A 118 -0.67 0.41 -2.82
CA SER A 118 -1.57 0.47 -3.97
C SER A 118 -1.60 1.86 -4.61
N LEU A 119 -1.67 2.91 -3.78
CA LEU A 119 -1.65 4.30 -4.25
C LEU A 119 -0.32 4.65 -4.93
N VAL A 120 0.82 4.30 -4.33
CA VAL A 120 2.15 4.54 -4.89
C VAL A 120 2.34 3.78 -6.21
N ALA A 121 1.89 2.52 -6.27
CA ALA A 121 1.92 1.74 -7.51
C ALA A 121 1.08 2.39 -8.61
N MET A 122 -0.12 2.88 -8.28
CA MET A 122 -0.99 3.54 -9.24
C MET A 122 -0.52 4.92 -9.66
N ARG A 123 0.16 5.67 -8.79
CA ARG A 123 0.89 6.87 -9.23
C ARG A 123 1.97 6.51 -10.23
N LYS A 124 2.81 5.51 -9.97
CA LYS A 124 3.87 5.09 -10.90
C LYS A 124 3.32 4.68 -12.26
N HIS A 125 2.12 4.07 -12.29
CA HIS A 125 1.47 3.64 -13.51
C HIS A 125 0.78 4.79 -14.28
N SER A 126 -0.01 5.62 -13.59
CA SER A 126 -0.87 6.64 -14.22
C SER A 126 -0.27 8.04 -14.27
N GLY A 127 0.75 8.32 -13.46
CA GLY A 127 1.33 9.66 -13.29
C GLY A 127 0.52 10.59 -12.36
N HIS A 128 -0.69 10.21 -11.94
CA HIS A 128 -1.52 11.01 -11.04
C HIS A 128 -1.06 10.88 -9.58
N SER A 129 -1.11 11.98 -8.81
CA SER A 129 -0.70 11.94 -7.40
C SER A 129 -1.62 11.04 -6.57
N GLU A 130 -1.09 10.41 -5.53
CA GLU A 130 -1.87 9.56 -4.62
C GLU A 130 -3.07 10.32 -4.03
N MET A 131 -2.87 11.61 -3.78
CA MET A 131 -3.87 12.49 -3.19
C MET A 131 -4.98 12.87 -4.18
N ASP A 132 -4.68 12.96 -5.47
CA ASP A 132 -5.68 13.14 -6.53
C ASP A 132 -6.48 11.87 -6.75
N ILE A 133 -5.81 10.71 -6.74
CA ILE A 133 -6.48 9.40 -6.80
C ILE A 133 -7.45 9.25 -5.63
N LEU A 134 -7.00 9.51 -4.39
CA LEU A 134 -7.86 9.48 -3.21
C LEU A 134 -9.02 10.47 -3.30
N LYS A 135 -8.78 11.70 -3.79
CA LYS A 135 -9.84 12.69 -3.98
C LYS A 135 -10.90 12.17 -4.94
N TYR A 136 -10.48 11.63 -6.08
CA TYR A 136 -11.39 11.10 -7.08
C TYR A 136 -12.18 9.87 -6.59
N MET A 137 -11.53 8.94 -5.86
CA MET A 137 -12.20 7.82 -5.21
C MET A 137 -13.31 8.28 -4.26
N ILE A 138 -13.08 9.37 -3.51
CA ILE A 138 -14.08 9.95 -2.60
C ILE A 138 -15.24 10.57 -3.38
N GLU A 139 -14.95 11.29 -4.47
CA GLU A 139 -15.95 12.01 -5.28
C GLU A 139 -16.82 11.06 -6.12
N MET A 140 -16.25 9.96 -6.61
CA MET A 140 -16.91 9.00 -7.50
C MET A 140 -17.47 7.77 -6.78
N HIS A 141 -17.31 7.67 -5.47
CA HIS A 141 -17.84 6.54 -4.72
C HIS A 141 -19.37 6.45 -4.88
N SER A 142 -19.84 5.33 -5.43
CA SER A 142 -21.25 4.99 -5.50
C SER A 142 -21.55 3.85 -4.53
N PRO A 143 -22.50 4.01 -3.59
CA PRO A 143 -22.84 2.96 -2.62
C PRO A 143 -23.42 1.70 -3.28
N ASN A 144 -23.83 1.79 -4.55
CA ASN A 144 -24.37 0.68 -5.34
C ASN A 144 -23.28 -0.15 -6.03
N ILE A 145 -22.02 0.31 -6.02
CA ILE A 145 -20.90 -0.39 -6.66
C ILE A 145 -19.91 -0.78 -5.57
N ASN A 146 -19.74 -2.09 -5.38
CA ASN A 146 -18.88 -2.63 -4.32
C ASN A 146 -17.51 -2.98 -4.91
N PHE A 147 -16.61 -2.00 -4.94
CA PHE A 147 -15.21 -2.23 -5.22
C PHE A 147 -14.44 -2.45 -3.92
N ASP A 148 -13.43 -3.32 -3.95
CA ASP A 148 -12.38 -3.28 -2.95
C ASP A 148 -11.49 -2.05 -3.17
N PHE A 149 -10.67 -1.71 -2.17
CA PHE A 149 -9.82 -0.52 -2.24
C PHE A 149 -8.87 -0.56 -3.45
N PRO A 150 -8.08 -1.63 -3.69
CA PRO A 150 -7.17 -1.68 -4.84
C PRO A 150 -7.88 -1.52 -6.19
N THR A 151 -9.04 -2.15 -6.39
CA THR A 151 -9.85 -1.98 -7.60
C THR A 151 -10.34 -0.55 -7.74
N GLY A 152 -10.77 0.06 -6.62
CA GLY A 152 -11.17 1.46 -6.58
C GLY A 152 -10.04 2.42 -6.97
N VAL A 153 -8.81 2.18 -6.49
CA VAL A 153 -7.62 2.96 -6.85
C VAL A 153 -7.34 2.84 -8.35
N ALA A 154 -7.34 1.62 -8.90
CA ALA A 154 -7.08 1.38 -10.32
C ALA A 154 -8.15 2.02 -11.23
N PHE A 155 -9.42 1.91 -10.83
CA PHE A 155 -10.51 2.56 -11.56
C PHE A 155 -10.40 4.08 -11.52
N ALA A 156 -10.11 4.65 -10.35
CA ALA A 156 -9.93 6.08 -10.18
C ALA A 156 -8.75 6.61 -10.99
N SER A 157 -7.59 5.95 -10.93
CA SER A 157 -6.39 6.36 -11.67
C SER A 157 -6.58 6.30 -13.19
N THR A 158 -7.40 5.37 -13.69
CA THR A 158 -7.73 5.28 -15.12
C THR A 158 -8.61 6.43 -15.59
N LEU A 159 -9.57 6.88 -14.76
CA LEU A 159 -10.56 7.87 -15.17
C LEU A 159 -10.11 9.33 -15.00
N ILE A 160 -9.11 9.60 -14.15
CA ILE A 160 -8.60 10.98 -13.96
C ILE A 160 -8.00 11.55 -15.25
N GLY A 161 -7.45 10.69 -16.13
CA GLY A 161 -6.84 11.09 -17.40
C GLY A 161 -7.71 10.83 -18.65
N GLY A 162 -8.94 10.36 -18.47
CA GLY A 162 -9.89 10.03 -19.55
C GLY A 162 -10.78 11.19 -20.00
#